data_AF-A0AA92W279-F1
#
_entry.id   AF-A0AA92W279-F1
#
_cell.length_a   1.000
_cell.length_b   1.000
_cell.length_c   1.000
_cell.angle_alpha   90.00
_cell.angle_beta   90.00
_cell.angle_gamma   90.00
#
_symmetry.space_group_name_H-M   'P 1'
#
loop_
_entity.id
_entity.type
_entity.pdbx_description
1 polymer ?
#
loop_
_entity_poly.entity_id
_entity_poly.type
_entity_poly.pdbx_seq_one_letter_code
_entity_poly.pdbx_strand_id
1 'polypeptide(L)'
;MAAASASQAVCRQQMQKQIDKDAPAYTIQGKDSICQIFIYSPAPNQGLHLAYFTDDERWVDVGQLCASDYGPWGAEKKMYNPFVVKANDGTWRALWSVNQHAPQFAVAYSEDLITWRPQDYPIIREKGVKDVAAYQMDDGNFDIYLKTSKGKRYVQASNDFRTFKEDTLEASADEILWQRDTATIGGKLFQGCDFEVPAVHLNYIRSWFHALSEEAKLNAQPMPKTDADLAAYAKDNHIDLPKDSEISANLSINPQKSHRISNKLMGIFFEDISRAADGGLSAEMLQNGDFEYNKEDHRHQWNATTAWVGVEKEGIATENGVSQNNPHYAVLGATPIYNIGWDGIAIRRGAAVEGKEGKHQPAIYEVSLHARCFDAKKKDLTLALVNQEGLPVCQAKIKVQGTDWKEYKVQLIVTDKYEANSPAKPSPRKANWARTSGSPSCLRASRKWR
;
A
#
# COMPACT_ATOMS: atom_id res chain seq x y z
N MET A 1 -39.96 -36.05 30.99
CA MET A 1 -39.51 -34.71 31.46
C MET A 1 -38.34 -34.76 32.45
N ALA A 2 -38.25 -35.74 33.38
CA ALA A 2 -37.13 -35.81 34.33
C ALA A 2 -35.74 -36.09 33.70
N ALA A 3 -35.66 -36.97 32.69
CA ALA A 3 -34.38 -37.33 32.04
C ALA A 3 -33.73 -36.19 31.22
N ALA A 4 -34.54 -35.32 30.60
CA ALA A 4 -34.05 -34.15 29.86
C ALA A 4 -33.50 -33.07 30.82
N SER A 5 -34.13 -32.89 31.99
CA SER A 5 -33.65 -31.97 33.02
C SER A 5 -32.37 -32.45 33.70
N ALA A 6 -32.21 -33.77 33.88
CA ALA A 6 -31.00 -34.37 34.43
C ALA A 6 -29.83 -34.29 33.43
N SER A 7 -30.06 -34.48 32.14
CA SER A 7 -29.03 -34.35 31.10
C SER A 7 -28.55 -32.90 30.93
N GLN A 8 -29.45 -31.91 30.96
CA GLN A 8 -29.09 -30.49 30.95
C GLN A 8 -28.39 -30.05 32.25
N ALA A 9 -28.77 -30.61 33.40
CA ALA A 9 -28.11 -30.34 34.68
C ALA A 9 -26.72 -30.98 34.77
N VAL A 10 -26.53 -32.19 34.23
CA VAL A 10 -25.22 -32.86 34.15
C VAL A 10 -24.32 -32.19 33.12
N CYS A 11 -24.84 -31.73 31.99
CA CYS A 11 -24.11 -30.95 30.99
C CYS A 11 -23.70 -29.57 31.54
N ARG A 12 -24.59 -28.86 32.25
CA ARG A 12 -24.24 -27.63 32.98
C ARG A 12 -23.25 -27.89 34.10
N GLN A 13 -23.40 -28.97 34.87
CA GLN A 13 -22.44 -29.32 35.93
C GLN A 13 -21.09 -29.77 35.37
N GLN A 14 -21.01 -30.38 34.19
CA GLN A 14 -19.76 -30.68 33.49
C GLN A 14 -19.12 -29.42 32.90
N MET A 15 -19.90 -28.48 32.34
CA MET A 15 -19.42 -27.15 31.94
C MET A 15 -18.99 -26.28 33.13
N GLN A 16 -19.63 -26.42 34.30
CA GLN A 16 -19.28 -25.70 35.53
C GLN A 16 -18.14 -26.38 36.32
N LYS A 17 -17.97 -27.71 36.21
CA LYS A 17 -16.85 -28.48 36.80
C LYS A 17 -15.59 -28.47 35.93
N GLN A 18 -15.70 -28.13 34.66
CA GLN A 18 -14.61 -27.52 33.91
C GLN A 18 -14.43 -26.09 34.46
N ILE A 19 -14.13 -26.02 35.77
CA ILE A 19 -13.77 -24.79 36.48
C ILE A 19 -12.69 -24.17 35.62
N ASP A 20 -13.10 -23.06 35.02
CA ASP A 20 -12.42 -22.12 34.16
C ASP A 20 -10.91 -22.17 34.37
N LYS A 21 -10.23 -23.11 33.67
CA LYS A 21 -8.80 -23.34 33.87
C LYS A 21 -8.07 -22.02 33.71
N ASP A 22 -8.52 -21.19 32.76
CA ASP A 22 -8.03 -19.87 32.40
C ASP A 22 -8.84 -18.72 33.05
N ALA A 23 -9.39 -18.90 34.26
CA ALA A 23 -10.01 -17.80 35.01
C ALA A 23 -8.98 -16.69 35.30
N PRO A 24 -9.31 -15.41 35.04
CA PRO A 24 -8.43 -14.31 35.43
C PRO A 24 -8.29 -14.21 36.95
N ALA A 25 -7.06 -13.98 37.41
CA ALA A 25 -6.84 -13.55 38.78
C ALA A 25 -7.42 -12.17 39.00
N TYR A 26 -8.07 -11.96 40.14
CA TYR A 26 -8.58 -10.65 40.52
C TYR A 26 -8.23 -10.28 41.95
N THR A 27 -7.97 -8.99 42.15
CA THR A 27 -7.88 -8.37 43.47
C THR A 27 -9.08 -7.44 43.66
N ILE A 28 -9.59 -7.33 44.89
CA ILE A 28 -10.67 -6.38 45.21
C ILE A 28 -10.02 -5.07 45.66
N GLN A 29 -10.27 -3.99 44.92
CA GLN A 29 -9.85 -2.63 45.27
C GLN A 29 -11.09 -1.77 45.50
N GLY A 30 -11.43 -1.52 46.77
CA GLY A 30 -12.67 -0.83 47.12
C GLY A 30 -13.90 -1.66 46.77
N LYS A 31 -14.68 -1.21 45.78
CA LYS A 31 -15.86 -1.94 45.26
C LYS A 31 -15.62 -2.62 43.91
N ASP A 32 -14.42 -2.46 43.34
CA ASP A 32 -14.09 -2.95 42.00
C ASP A 32 -13.19 -4.18 42.07
N SER A 33 -13.42 -5.11 41.15
CA SER A 33 -12.49 -6.23 40.87
C SER A 33 -11.51 -5.78 39.79
N ILE A 34 -10.22 -5.86 40.08
CA ILE A 34 -9.13 -5.52 39.16
C ILE A 34 -8.35 -6.77 38.75
N CYS A 35 -7.93 -6.83 37.49
CA CYS A 35 -7.14 -7.90 36.90
C CYS A 35 -5.85 -7.34 36.30
N GLN A 36 -4.80 -8.15 36.31
CA GLN A 36 -3.55 -7.81 35.63
C GLN A 36 -3.61 -8.23 34.16
N ILE A 37 -3.17 -7.33 33.29
CA ILE A 37 -2.96 -7.56 31.87
C ILE A 37 -1.52 -7.23 31.49
N PHE A 38 -1.03 -7.85 30.42
CA PHE A 38 0.28 -7.62 29.86
C PHE A 38 0.16 -7.41 28.36
N ILE A 39 0.63 -6.27 27.88
CA ILE A 39 0.56 -5.90 26.47
C ILE A 39 1.94 -6.04 25.84
N TYR A 40 2.06 -6.84 24.79
CA TYR A 40 3.34 -7.27 24.24
C TYR A 40 3.25 -7.51 22.73
N SER A 41 4.39 -7.75 22.08
CA SER A 41 4.39 -8.26 20.70
C SER A 41 5.14 -9.59 20.65
N PRO A 42 4.51 -10.70 20.20
CA PRO A 42 5.18 -12.00 20.15
C PRO A 42 6.37 -12.05 19.17
N ALA A 43 6.28 -11.28 18.08
CA ALA A 43 7.32 -11.09 17.08
C ALA A 43 7.02 -9.84 16.24
N PRO A 44 8.00 -9.24 15.54
CA PRO A 44 7.78 -8.02 14.79
C PRO A 44 6.64 -8.09 13.77
N ASN A 45 6.34 -9.26 13.20
CA ASN A 45 5.27 -9.46 12.24
C ASN A 45 3.97 -10.00 12.84
N GLN A 46 3.84 -10.01 14.17
CA GLN A 46 2.69 -10.55 14.90
C GLN A 46 1.91 -9.49 15.68
N GLY A 47 2.21 -8.20 15.47
CA GLY A 47 1.41 -7.10 16.02
C GLY A 47 1.43 -7.03 17.55
N LEU A 48 0.54 -6.22 18.10
CA LEU A 48 0.35 -6.00 19.54
C LEU A 48 -0.66 -7.02 20.06
N HIS A 49 -0.35 -7.69 21.16
CA HIS A 49 -1.15 -8.70 21.82
C HIS A 49 -1.44 -8.32 23.26
N LEU A 50 -2.51 -8.87 23.81
CA LEU A 50 -2.84 -8.80 25.22
C LEU A 50 -2.84 -10.20 25.83
N ALA A 51 -2.24 -10.32 27.01
CA ALA A 51 -2.38 -11.46 27.90
C ALA A 51 -2.94 -11.03 29.26
N TYR A 52 -3.53 -11.95 30.01
CA TYR A 52 -3.98 -11.71 31.39
C TYR A 52 -3.40 -12.73 32.35
N PHE A 53 -3.28 -12.33 33.62
CA PHE A 53 -2.79 -13.20 34.69
C PHE A 53 -3.93 -14.02 35.30
N THR A 54 -3.64 -15.24 35.73
CA THR A 54 -4.60 -16.22 36.24
C THR A 54 -4.30 -16.60 37.69
N ASP A 55 -5.27 -17.18 38.38
CA ASP A 55 -5.15 -17.57 39.80
C ASP A 55 -4.07 -18.65 40.03
N ASP A 56 -3.71 -19.42 39.00
CA ASP A 56 -2.61 -20.40 39.03
C ASP A 56 -1.28 -19.83 38.51
N GLU A 57 -1.09 -18.52 38.65
CA GLU A 57 0.16 -17.78 38.44
C GLU A 57 0.75 -17.84 37.03
N ARG A 58 -0.12 -17.87 36.02
CA ARG A 58 0.31 -17.94 34.61
C ARG A 58 -0.37 -16.87 33.75
N TRP A 59 0.31 -16.52 32.67
CA TRP A 59 -0.20 -15.59 31.67
C TRP A 59 -0.88 -16.33 30.51
N VAL A 60 -2.08 -15.86 30.13
CA VAL A 60 -2.88 -16.41 29.03
C VAL A 60 -3.06 -15.34 27.95
N ASP A 61 -2.60 -15.64 26.72
CA ASP A 61 -2.82 -14.78 25.56
C ASP A 61 -4.31 -14.74 25.17
N VAL A 62 -4.83 -13.53 24.94
CA VAL A 62 -6.20 -13.30 24.48
C VAL A 62 -6.26 -13.20 22.96
N GLY A 63 -5.27 -12.52 22.36
CA GLY A 63 -5.19 -12.34 20.92
C GLY A 63 -4.52 -11.02 20.51
N GLN A 64 -4.43 -10.82 19.20
CA GLN A 64 -3.85 -9.63 18.58
C GLN A 64 -4.82 -8.45 18.64
N LEU A 65 -4.43 -7.37 19.31
CA LEU A 65 -5.16 -6.10 19.41
C LEU A 65 -5.09 -5.29 18.10
N CYS A 66 -3.88 -5.13 17.54
CA CYS A 66 -3.66 -4.41 16.29
C CYS A 66 -2.33 -4.82 15.64
N ALA A 67 -2.18 -4.60 14.34
CA ALA A 67 -0.95 -4.84 13.58
C ALA A 67 -0.36 -3.53 13.05
N SER A 68 0.92 -3.51 12.70
CA SER A 68 1.55 -2.35 12.04
C SER A 68 1.11 -2.25 10.59
N ASP A 69 0.65 -1.07 10.17
CA ASP A 69 0.27 -0.77 8.79
C ASP A 69 1.35 0.04 8.05
N TYR A 70 2.55 0.16 8.61
CA TYR A 70 3.63 0.92 7.99
C TYR A 70 4.28 0.17 6.82
N GLY A 71 4.52 0.88 5.72
CA GLY A 71 5.29 0.39 4.57
C GLY A 71 4.59 -0.70 3.74
N PRO A 72 5.29 -1.29 2.75
CA PRO A 72 4.73 -2.33 1.87
C PRO A 72 4.36 -3.62 2.60
N TRP A 73 3.31 -4.28 2.09
CA TRP A 73 2.86 -5.59 2.55
C TRP A 73 3.98 -6.63 2.58
N GLY A 74 4.02 -7.45 3.64
CA GLY A 74 4.97 -8.54 3.86
C GLY A 74 6.32 -8.11 4.46
N ALA A 75 7.00 -7.16 3.82
CA ALA A 75 8.36 -6.75 4.21
C ALA A 75 8.39 -5.78 5.39
N GLU A 76 7.56 -4.73 5.38
CA GLU A 76 7.70 -3.59 6.30
C GLU A 76 6.59 -3.45 7.35
N LYS A 77 5.51 -4.22 7.24
CA LYS A 77 4.41 -4.29 8.22
C LYS A 77 4.88 -4.93 9.54
N LYS A 78 5.77 -4.21 10.25
CA LYS A 78 6.48 -4.68 11.44
C LYS A 78 6.27 -3.75 12.63
N MET A 79 6.29 -4.33 13.82
CA MET A 79 6.14 -3.67 15.12
C MET A 79 7.34 -4.03 15.99
N TYR A 80 8.31 -3.12 16.09
CA TYR A 80 9.49 -3.31 16.92
C TYR A 80 9.37 -2.52 18.22
N ASN A 81 9.67 -3.18 19.35
CA ASN A 81 9.74 -2.58 20.68
C ASN A 81 8.52 -1.73 21.04
N PRO A 82 7.29 -2.28 21.02
CA PRO A 82 6.11 -1.50 21.32
C PRO A 82 6.13 -0.96 22.76
N PHE A 83 5.66 0.27 22.95
CA PHE A 83 5.34 0.89 24.24
C PHE A 83 3.84 1.15 24.29
N VAL A 84 3.20 0.89 25.43
CA VAL A 84 1.80 1.26 25.64
C VAL A 84 1.65 2.15 26.86
N VAL A 85 0.78 3.15 26.76
CA VAL A 85 0.42 4.05 27.86
C VAL A 85 -1.08 3.96 28.07
N LYS A 86 -1.49 3.78 29.33
CA LYS A 86 -2.87 4.03 29.77
C LYS A 86 -2.94 5.47 30.24
N ALA A 87 -3.71 6.30 29.55
CA ALA A 87 -3.91 7.70 29.90
C ALA A 87 -4.87 7.83 31.09
N ASN A 88 -4.82 8.99 31.77
CA ASN A 88 -5.63 9.32 32.94
C ASN A 88 -7.13 9.33 32.66
N ASP A 89 -7.53 9.51 31.39
CA ASP A 89 -8.92 9.44 30.93
C ASP A 89 -9.40 7.98 30.69
N GLY A 90 -8.54 6.99 30.92
CA GLY A 90 -8.81 5.57 30.72
C GLY A 90 -8.54 5.04 29.31
N THR A 91 -8.14 5.92 28.38
CA THR A 91 -7.83 5.57 26.99
C THR A 91 -6.37 5.14 26.84
N TRP A 92 -5.98 4.66 25.66
CA TRP A 92 -4.71 3.97 25.43
C TRP A 92 -3.94 4.59 24.28
N ARG A 93 -2.61 4.63 24.40
CA ARG A 93 -1.66 4.99 23.33
C ARG A 93 -0.70 3.82 23.11
N ALA A 94 -0.57 3.37 21.87
CA ALA A 94 0.47 2.43 21.48
C ALA A 94 1.48 3.14 20.58
N LEU A 95 2.76 2.85 20.77
CA LEU A 95 3.86 3.40 19.99
C LEU A 95 4.80 2.25 19.62
N TRP A 96 5.41 2.28 18.45
CA TRP A 96 6.45 1.31 18.08
C TRP A 96 7.39 1.84 17.01
N SER A 97 8.58 1.23 16.95
CA SER A 97 9.52 1.43 15.86
C SER A 97 9.08 0.62 14.63
N VAL A 98 9.18 1.20 13.43
CA VAL A 98 8.67 0.59 12.20
C VAL A 98 9.74 -0.16 11.40
N ASN A 99 10.95 0.41 11.31
CA ASN A 99 12.13 -0.19 10.68
C ASN A 99 13.39 0.63 11.06
N GLN A 100 14.54 0.32 10.46
CA GLN A 100 15.82 0.95 10.78
C GLN A 100 16.24 2.09 9.84
N HIS A 101 15.46 2.39 8.79
CA HIS A 101 15.83 3.35 7.73
C HIS A 101 14.88 4.53 7.60
N ALA A 102 13.64 4.40 8.06
CA ALA A 102 12.66 5.47 8.07
C ALA A 102 12.96 6.48 9.18
N PRO A 103 12.76 7.77 8.94
CA PRO A 103 12.78 8.80 9.98
C PRO A 103 11.42 8.91 10.70
N GLN A 104 10.81 7.76 11.00
CA GLN A 104 9.45 7.68 11.51
C GLN A 104 9.35 6.60 12.58
N PHE A 105 8.39 6.78 13.49
CA PHE A 105 7.84 5.75 14.35
C PHE A 105 6.33 5.74 14.13
N ALA A 106 5.66 4.68 14.60
CA ALA A 106 4.23 4.57 14.48
C ALA A 106 3.56 4.79 15.83
N VAL A 107 2.35 5.33 15.77
CA VAL A 107 1.50 5.53 16.92
C VAL A 107 0.06 5.16 16.61
N ALA A 108 -0.66 4.70 17.62
CA ALA A 108 -2.09 4.44 17.56
C ALA A 108 -2.76 4.78 18.88
N TYR A 109 -4.05 5.10 18.80
CA TYR A 109 -4.90 5.42 19.92
C TYR A 109 -6.04 4.40 19.99
N SER A 110 -6.45 4.02 21.20
CA SER A 110 -7.64 3.21 21.43
C SER A 110 -8.40 3.69 22.67
N GLU A 111 -9.73 3.62 22.64
CA GLU A 111 -10.56 3.91 23.83
C GLU A 111 -10.64 2.70 24.77
N ASP A 112 -10.52 1.49 24.22
CA ASP A 112 -10.95 0.25 24.86
C ASP A 112 -9.99 -0.95 24.65
N LEU A 113 -8.85 -0.75 24.00
CA LEU A 113 -7.90 -1.77 23.51
C LEU A 113 -8.41 -2.68 22.40
N ILE A 114 -9.65 -2.51 21.95
CA ILE A 114 -10.26 -3.32 20.88
C ILE A 114 -10.31 -2.52 19.58
N THR A 115 -10.84 -1.31 19.66
CA THR A 115 -11.01 -0.42 18.53
C THR A 115 -9.85 0.56 18.50
N TRP A 116 -9.07 0.51 17.42
CA TRP A 116 -7.91 1.37 17.22
C TRP A 116 -8.20 2.40 16.13
N ARG A 117 -7.82 3.65 16.38
CA ARG A 117 -7.83 4.69 15.34
C ARG A 117 -6.82 4.34 14.24
N PRO A 118 -6.98 4.90 13.02
CA PRO A 118 -5.94 4.84 12.00
C PRO A 118 -4.58 5.29 12.57
N GLN A 119 -3.53 4.58 12.17
CA GLN A 119 -2.17 4.81 12.66
C GLN A 119 -1.62 6.11 12.10
N ASP A 120 -0.95 6.88 12.95
CA ASP A 120 -0.19 8.05 12.53
C ASP A 120 1.31 7.70 12.54
N TYR A 121 2.09 8.37 11.69
CA TYR A 121 3.52 8.10 11.52
C TYR A 121 4.36 9.37 11.68
N PRO A 122 4.54 9.89 12.91
CA PRO A 122 5.28 11.12 13.15
C PRO A 122 6.68 11.05 12.54
N ILE A 123 7.03 12.08 11.78
CA ILE A 123 8.34 12.23 11.14
C ILE A 123 9.27 12.98 12.10
N ILE A 124 10.46 12.45 12.30
CA ILE A 124 11.54 13.06 13.10
C ILE A 124 12.76 13.37 12.23
N ARG A 125 13.73 14.11 12.77
CA ARG A 125 14.96 14.46 12.03
C ARG A 125 15.87 13.27 11.75
N GLU A 126 15.77 12.20 12.52
CA GLU A 126 16.72 11.08 12.47
C GLU A 126 16.08 9.79 11.99
N LYS A 127 16.84 9.02 11.21
CA LYS A 127 16.44 7.70 10.72
C LYS A 127 16.70 6.61 11.76
N GLY A 128 15.92 5.55 11.68
CA GLY A 128 16.12 4.34 12.45
C GLY A 128 15.83 4.54 13.92
N VAL A 129 14.58 4.87 14.22
CA VAL A 129 14.05 4.77 15.58
C VAL A 129 14.17 3.32 16.01
N LYS A 130 14.87 3.09 17.12
CA LYS A 130 15.15 1.77 17.69
C LYS A 130 14.20 1.44 18.84
N ASP A 131 13.79 2.45 19.58
CA ASP A 131 12.95 2.28 20.76
C ASP A 131 12.14 3.53 21.03
N VAL A 132 11.00 3.36 21.68
CA VAL A 132 10.03 4.42 21.95
C VAL A 132 9.54 4.30 23.38
N ALA A 133 9.28 5.44 24.00
CA ALA A 133 8.63 5.55 25.30
C ALA A 133 7.74 6.78 25.35
N ALA A 134 6.63 6.70 26.07
CA ALA A 134 5.71 7.82 26.21
C ALA A 134 5.17 7.91 27.63
N TYR A 135 4.96 9.14 28.09
CA TYR A 135 4.45 9.45 29.42
C TYR A 135 3.45 10.59 29.33
N GLN A 136 2.31 10.46 30.00
CA GLN A 136 1.35 11.54 30.07
C GLN A 136 1.81 12.57 31.12
N MET A 137 1.68 13.85 30.76
CA MET A 137 2.01 14.99 31.59
C MET A 137 0.76 15.53 32.30
N ASP A 138 0.95 16.36 33.32
CA ASP A 138 -0.15 16.94 34.12
C ASP A 138 -1.10 17.82 33.29
N ASP A 139 -0.63 18.39 32.18
CA ASP A 139 -1.44 19.18 31.25
C ASP A 139 -2.26 18.30 30.27
N GLY A 140 -2.16 16.97 30.39
CA GLY A 140 -2.80 15.98 29.55
C GLY A 140 -2.06 15.66 28.24
N ASN A 141 -1.04 16.44 27.87
CA ASN A 141 -0.18 16.13 26.73
C ASN A 141 0.77 14.96 27.05
N PHE A 142 1.50 14.51 26.05
CA PHE A 142 2.42 13.38 26.19
C PHE A 142 3.83 13.76 25.82
N ASP A 143 4.77 13.35 26.67
CA ASP A 143 6.19 13.37 26.40
C ASP A 143 6.60 12.03 25.79
N ILE A 144 7.17 12.06 24.57
CA ILE A 144 7.64 10.87 23.86
C ILE A 144 9.16 10.93 23.74
N TYR A 145 9.83 9.89 24.22
CA TYR A 145 11.28 9.71 24.18
C TYR A 145 11.65 8.60 23.19
N LEU A 146 12.55 8.92 22.26
CA LEU A 146 12.96 8.02 21.19
C LEU A 146 14.46 7.71 21.32
N LYS A 147 14.84 6.44 21.12
CA LYS A 147 16.24 6.05 20.85
C LYS A 147 16.42 5.92 19.36
N THR A 148 17.48 6.51 18.82
CA THR A 148 17.83 6.41 17.40
C THR A 148 19.21 5.78 17.22
N SER A 149 19.69 5.73 15.98
CA SER A 149 21.07 5.36 15.67
C SER A 149 22.12 6.39 16.11
N LYS A 150 21.72 7.66 16.34
CA LYS A 150 22.64 8.78 16.62
C LYS A 150 22.53 9.35 18.03
N GLY A 151 21.45 9.07 18.74
CA GLY A 151 21.24 9.61 20.08
C GLY A 151 19.80 9.43 20.56
N LYS A 152 19.38 10.30 21.48
CA LYS A 152 18.01 10.32 22.02
C LYS A 152 17.25 11.53 21.50
N ARG A 153 15.98 11.37 21.18
CA ARG A 153 15.12 12.47 20.67
C ARG A 153 13.87 12.59 21.54
N TYR A 154 13.34 13.80 21.62
CA TYR A 154 12.14 14.13 22.36
C TYR A 154 11.08 14.69 21.41
N VAL A 155 9.85 14.21 21.58
CA VAL A 155 8.69 14.63 20.82
C VAL A 155 7.56 14.90 21.80
N GLN A 156 6.99 16.10 21.76
CA GLN A 156 5.76 16.40 22.46
C GLN A 156 4.57 15.98 21.59
N ALA A 157 3.58 15.32 22.19
CA ALA A 157 2.32 14.99 21.53
C ALA A 157 1.12 15.61 22.24
N SER A 158 0.12 16.04 21.48
CA SER A 158 -1.13 16.59 22.02
C SER A 158 -1.94 15.53 22.79
N ASN A 159 -2.81 15.96 23.70
CA ASN A 159 -3.68 15.07 24.48
C ASN A 159 -4.52 14.09 23.61
N ASP A 160 -5.05 14.57 22.48
CA ASP A 160 -5.79 13.75 21.51
C ASP A 160 -4.90 12.81 20.68
N PHE A 161 -3.57 12.90 20.86
CA PHE A 161 -2.52 12.14 20.22
C PHE A 161 -2.50 12.21 18.69
N ARG A 162 -2.80 13.41 18.16
CA ARG A 162 -2.79 13.69 16.71
C ARG A 162 -1.70 14.63 16.26
N THR A 163 -1.22 15.50 17.14
CA THR A 163 -0.20 16.50 16.81
C THR A 163 1.09 16.14 17.49
N PHE A 164 2.18 16.07 16.73
CA PHE A 164 3.50 15.67 17.20
C PHE A 164 4.52 16.74 16.84
N LYS A 165 5.31 17.18 17.82
CA LYS A 165 6.33 18.21 17.64
C LYS A 165 7.64 17.77 18.25
N GLU A 166 8.60 17.46 17.39
CA GLU A 166 9.96 17.13 17.81
C GLU A 166 10.72 18.38 18.26
N ASP A 167 11.39 18.29 19.42
CA ASP A 167 12.30 19.34 19.89
C ASP A 167 13.56 19.42 19.00
N THR A 168 14.19 20.58 18.95
CA THR A 168 15.42 20.82 18.21
C THR A 168 16.62 20.16 18.88
N LEU A 169 16.64 20.06 20.21
CA LEU A 169 17.77 19.54 20.97
C LEU A 169 17.72 18.01 21.12
N GLU A 170 18.88 17.40 21.38
CA GLU A 170 18.96 16.00 21.79
C GLU A 170 18.34 15.85 23.19
N ALA A 171 17.61 14.76 23.41
CA ALA A 171 16.96 14.51 24.69
C ALA A 171 17.95 14.02 25.73
N SER A 172 18.02 14.68 26.89
CA SER A 172 18.63 14.14 28.09
C SER A 172 17.57 13.32 28.84
N ALA A 173 17.64 12.00 28.68
CA ALA A 173 16.63 11.07 29.21
C ALA A 173 17.31 9.82 29.76
N ASP A 174 16.92 9.41 30.97
CA ASP A 174 17.49 8.23 31.62
C ASP A 174 17.00 6.93 30.95
N GLU A 175 17.86 5.91 30.93
CA GLU A 175 17.56 4.62 30.28
C GLU A 175 16.31 3.93 30.84
N ILE A 176 15.96 4.24 32.09
CA ILE A 176 14.78 3.74 32.78
C ILE A 176 13.47 4.03 32.03
N LEU A 177 13.43 5.10 31.23
CA LEU A 177 12.24 5.48 30.48
C LEU A 177 11.85 4.46 29.40
N TRP A 178 12.78 3.62 28.95
CA TRP A 178 12.49 2.56 27.97
C TRP A 178 12.36 1.18 28.61
N GLN A 179 12.36 1.09 29.94
CA GLN A 179 12.21 -0.19 30.60
C GLN A 179 10.85 -0.82 30.23
N ARG A 180 10.89 -2.14 30.06
CA ARG A 180 9.73 -2.99 29.85
C ARG A 180 9.64 -3.99 30.98
N ASP A 181 8.42 -4.36 31.28
CA ASP A 181 8.11 -5.48 32.15
C ASP A 181 8.29 -6.78 31.36
N THR A 182 8.31 -7.90 32.08
CA THR A 182 8.48 -9.21 31.46
C THR A 182 7.45 -10.21 31.94
N ALA A 183 6.92 -11.01 31.02
CA ALA A 183 5.99 -12.09 31.31
C ALA A 183 6.36 -13.35 30.52
N THR A 184 6.15 -14.52 31.14
CA THR A 184 6.29 -15.80 30.44
C THR A 184 4.92 -16.27 29.94
N ILE A 185 4.73 -16.28 28.63
CA ILE A 185 3.47 -16.65 27.96
C ILE A 185 3.73 -17.86 27.07
N GLY A 186 2.98 -18.94 27.28
CA GLY A 186 3.18 -20.18 26.50
C GLY A 186 4.60 -20.74 26.57
N GLY A 187 5.30 -20.55 27.70
CA GLY A 187 6.68 -21.01 27.91
C GLY A 187 7.77 -20.13 27.29
N LYS A 188 7.43 -18.95 26.77
CA LYS A 188 8.40 -17.98 26.22
C LYS A 188 8.35 -16.68 27.00
N LEU A 189 9.53 -16.12 27.31
CA LEU A 189 9.67 -14.82 27.97
C LEU A 189 9.50 -13.70 26.95
N PHE A 190 8.64 -12.73 27.24
CA PHE A 190 8.39 -11.55 26.42
C PHE A 190 8.62 -10.27 27.22
N GLN A 191 8.97 -9.19 26.51
CA GLN A 191 8.99 -7.83 27.02
C GLN A 191 7.70 -7.11 26.62
N GLY A 192 7.15 -6.29 27.52
CA GLY A 192 5.87 -5.62 27.33
C GLY A 192 5.61 -4.57 28.40
N CYS A 193 4.36 -4.14 28.49
CA CYS A 193 3.88 -3.21 29.52
C CYS A 193 2.78 -3.92 30.32
N ASP A 194 2.90 -4.00 31.64
CA ASP A 194 1.83 -4.51 32.49
C ASP A 194 0.89 -3.40 32.99
N PHE A 195 -0.38 -3.76 33.19
CA PHE A 195 -1.40 -2.83 33.69
C PHE A 195 -2.41 -3.56 34.56
N GLU A 196 -3.02 -2.80 35.47
CA GLU A 196 -4.25 -3.20 36.14
C GLU A 196 -5.48 -2.59 35.44
N VAL A 197 -6.47 -3.42 35.18
CA VAL A 197 -7.74 -3.03 34.53
C VAL A 197 -8.93 -3.60 35.29
N PRO A 198 -10.11 -2.94 35.25
CA PRO A 198 -11.33 -3.52 35.79
C PRO A 198 -11.63 -4.88 35.15
N ALA A 199 -12.06 -5.86 35.95
CA ALA A 199 -12.41 -7.20 35.48
C ALA A 199 -13.50 -7.17 34.39
N VAL A 200 -14.43 -6.21 34.47
CA VAL A 200 -15.45 -5.99 33.43
C VAL A 200 -14.83 -5.62 32.07
N HIS A 201 -13.74 -4.85 32.06
CA HIS A 201 -13.05 -4.46 30.83
C HIS A 201 -12.32 -5.67 30.22
N LEU A 202 -11.60 -6.45 31.03
CA LEU A 202 -10.97 -7.69 30.55
C LEU A 202 -12.02 -8.69 30.03
N ASN A 203 -13.14 -8.86 30.71
CA ASN A 203 -14.22 -9.75 30.27
C ASN A 203 -14.86 -9.30 28.95
N TYR A 204 -14.98 -7.99 28.74
CA TYR A 204 -15.43 -7.43 27.46
C TYR A 204 -14.45 -7.79 26.33
N ILE A 205 -13.14 -7.56 26.53
CA ILE A 205 -12.09 -7.92 25.57
C ILE A 205 -12.12 -9.43 25.26
N ARG A 206 -12.14 -10.28 26.30
CA ARG A 206 -12.20 -11.75 26.13
C ARG A 206 -13.43 -12.20 25.34
N SER A 207 -14.59 -11.62 25.65
CA SER A 207 -15.86 -11.92 24.98
C SER A 207 -15.85 -11.48 23.51
N TRP A 208 -15.25 -10.32 23.21
CA TRP A 208 -15.04 -9.85 21.85
C TRP A 208 -14.15 -10.79 21.03
N PHE A 209 -12.99 -11.18 21.54
CA PHE A 209 -12.08 -12.11 20.85
C PHE A 209 -12.69 -13.51 20.69
N HIS A 210 -13.46 -13.98 21.67
CA HIS A 210 -14.22 -15.21 21.54
C HIS A 210 -15.25 -15.10 20.39
N ALA A 211 -16.04 -14.02 20.34
CA ALA A 211 -17.01 -13.79 19.28
C ALA A 211 -16.36 -13.70 17.89
N LEU A 212 -15.23 -12.98 17.77
CA LEU A 212 -14.44 -12.92 16.54
C LEU A 212 -13.95 -14.29 16.09
N SER A 213 -13.47 -15.13 17.02
CA SER A 213 -13.06 -16.50 16.72
C SER A 213 -14.23 -17.35 16.20
N GLU A 214 -15.40 -17.26 16.84
CA GLU A 214 -16.60 -17.98 16.37
C GLU A 214 -17.07 -17.49 15.01
N GLU A 215 -17.08 -16.19 14.76
CA GLU A 215 -17.40 -15.61 13.45
C GLU A 215 -16.39 -16.05 12.38
N ALA A 216 -15.08 -16.05 12.70
CA ALA A 216 -14.05 -16.53 11.79
C ALA A 216 -14.23 -18.01 11.44
N LYS A 217 -14.63 -18.85 12.41
CA LYS A 217 -14.96 -20.26 12.15
C LYS A 217 -16.14 -20.36 11.19
N LEU A 218 -17.20 -19.58 11.39
CA LEU A 218 -18.38 -19.56 10.51
C LEU A 218 -18.03 -19.08 9.09
N ASN A 219 -17.26 -17.99 8.97
CA ASN A 219 -16.84 -17.44 7.68
C ASN A 219 -15.88 -18.37 6.92
N ALA A 220 -15.10 -19.18 7.63
CA ALA A 220 -14.22 -20.18 7.05
C ALA A 220 -14.96 -21.48 6.67
N GLN A 221 -16.25 -21.62 6.99
CA GLN A 221 -17.00 -22.81 6.63
C GLN A 221 -17.12 -22.91 5.10
N PRO A 222 -16.69 -24.04 4.49
CA PRO A 222 -16.88 -24.23 3.08
C PRO A 222 -18.38 -24.34 2.80
N MET A 223 -18.90 -23.49 1.91
CA MET A 223 -20.26 -23.65 1.43
C MET A 223 -20.38 -24.95 0.62
N PRO A 224 -21.38 -25.82 0.91
CA PRO A 224 -21.65 -26.99 0.09
C PRO A 224 -21.87 -26.59 -1.37
N LYS A 225 -21.15 -27.22 -2.31
CA LYS A 225 -21.26 -26.92 -3.75
C LYS A 225 -22.06 -27.98 -4.50
N THR A 226 -22.28 -29.13 -3.86
CA THR A 226 -23.01 -30.28 -4.40
C THR A 226 -23.98 -30.83 -3.36
N ASP A 227 -24.96 -31.61 -3.81
CA ASP A 227 -25.89 -32.30 -2.91
C ASP A 227 -25.18 -33.28 -1.96
N ALA A 228 -24.07 -33.88 -2.41
CA ALA A 228 -23.24 -34.75 -1.58
C ALA A 228 -22.53 -33.96 -0.46
N ASP A 229 -22.00 -32.76 -0.78
CA ASP A 229 -21.40 -31.88 0.23
C ASP A 229 -22.44 -31.42 1.25
N LEU A 230 -23.66 -31.12 0.80
CA LEU A 230 -24.76 -30.67 1.65
C LEU A 230 -25.22 -31.79 2.59
N ALA A 231 -25.34 -33.01 2.08
CA ALA A 231 -25.68 -34.19 2.88
C ALA A 231 -24.60 -34.51 3.93
N ALA A 232 -23.32 -34.36 3.58
CA ALA A 232 -22.20 -34.52 4.52
C ALA A 232 -22.23 -33.44 5.60
N TYR A 233 -22.37 -32.16 5.21
CA TYR A 233 -22.47 -31.03 6.13
C TYR A 233 -23.63 -31.18 7.11
N ALA A 234 -24.82 -31.56 6.62
CA ALA A 234 -25.99 -31.75 7.46
C ALA A 234 -25.80 -32.90 8.47
N LYS A 235 -25.18 -34.00 8.03
CA LYS A 235 -24.85 -35.12 8.90
C LYS A 235 -23.87 -34.72 10.01
N ASP A 236 -22.79 -34.02 9.66
CA ASP A 236 -21.75 -33.62 10.61
C ASP A 236 -22.24 -32.59 11.63
N ASN A 237 -23.22 -31.76 11.25
CA ASN A 237 -23.83 -30.75 12.13
C ASN A 237 -25.14 -31.21 12.79
N HIS A 238 -25.49 -32.50 12.66
CA HIS A 238 -26.73 -33.06 13.20
C HIS A 238 -28.00 -32.32 12.75
N ILE A 239 -27.98 -31.79 11.53
CA ILE A 239 -29.11 -31.13 10.89
C ILE A 239 -29.96 -32.21 10.22
N ASP A 240 -31.20 -32.39 10.70
CA ASP A 240 -32.19 -33.21 10.02
C ASP A 240 -32.72 -32.42 8.82
N LEU A 241 -32.28 -32.76 7.61
CA LEU A 241 -32.79 -32.16 6.37
C LEU A 241 -34.12 -32.84 6.03
N PRO A 242 -35.27 -32.15 6.11
CA PRO A 242 -36.53 -32.75 5.75
C PRO A 242 -36.51 -33.16 4.26
N LYS A 243 -36.83 -34.42 3.96
CA LYS A 243 -36.76 -35.02 2.61
C LYS A 243 -37.50 -34.24 1.52
N ASP A 244 -38.51 -33.47 1.89
CA ASP A 244 -39.38 -32.71 1.00
C ASP A 244 -39.37 -31.19 1.29
N SER A 245 -38.34 -30.70 1.98
CA SER A 245 -38.28 -29.28 2.36
C SER A 245 -37.77 -28.41 1.22
N GLU A 246 -38.68 -28.02 0.33
CA GLU A 246 -38.56 -26.68 -0.25
C GLU A 246 -38.58 -25.66 0.89
N ILE A 247 -37.43 -25.06 1.19
CA ILE A 247 -37.37 -23.89 2.05
C ILE A 247 -37.94 -22.73 1.24
N SER A 248 -39.23 -22.47 1.41
CA SER A 248 -39.86 -21.30 0.80
C SER A 248 -39.36 -20.04 1.48
N ALA A 249 -38.41 -19.35 0.85
CA ALA A 249 -37.95 -18.03 1.26
C ALA A 249 -38.78 -16.97 0.53
N ASN A 250 -39.50 -16.14 1.28
CA ASN A 250 -40.26 -15.02 0.73
C ASN A 250 -39.46 -13.72 0.88
N LEU A 251 -38.90 -13.19 -0.22
CA LEU A 251 -38.33 -11.85 -0.24
C LEU A 251 -39.46 -10.82 -0.44
N SER A 252 -39.92 -10.22 0.65
CA SER A 252 -40.88 -9.11 0.60
C SER A 252 -40.14 -7.77 0.53
N ILE A 253 -40.20 -7.10 -0.61
CA ILE A 253 -39.61 -5.77 -0.80
C ILE A 253 -40.63 -4.71 -0.38
N ASN A 254 -40.30 -3.89 0.61
CA ASN A 254 -41.15 -2.77 1.03
C ASN A 254 -40.69 -1.44 0.39
N PRO A 255 -41.38 -0.89 -0.62
CA PRO A 255 -40.97 0.33 -1.31
C PRO A 255 -41.25 1.62 -0.52
N GLN A 256 -42.03 1.56 0.58
CA GLN A 256 -42.46 2.73 1.35
C GLN A 256 -41.32 3.40 2.13
N LYS A 257 -40.18 2.70 2.32
CA LYS A 257 -38.96 3.24 2.94
C LYS A 257 -37.81 3.37 1.93
N SER A 258 -38.12 3.76 0.69
CA SER A 258 -37.10 3.95 -0.33
C SER A 258 -36.33 5.27 -0.14
N HIS A 259 -35.04 5.25 -0.45
CA HIS A 259 -34.19 6.42 -0.52
C HIS A 259 -33.67 6.59 -1.95
N ARG A 260 -33.51 7.84 -2.40
CA ARG A 260 -32.86 8.12 -3.69
C ARG A 260 -31.44 7.59 -3.66
N ILE A 261 -31.11 6.71 -4.60
CA ILE A 261 -29.73 6.26 -4.80
C ILE A 261 -28.89 7.47 -5.21
N SER A 262 -27.82 7.72 -4.45
CA SER A 262 -26.90 8.81 -4.74
C SER A 262 -26.22 8.58 -6.09
N ASN A 263 -26.09 9.63 -6.90
CA ASN A 263 -25.27 9.60 -8.11
C ASN A 263 -23.75 9.51 -7.80
N LYS A 264 -23.37 9.57 -6.51
CA LYS A 264 -22.01 9.32 -6.04
C LYS A 264 -21.79 7.88 -5.55
N LEU A 265 -22.80 7.02 -5.60
CA LEU A 265 -22.68 5.64 -5.14
C LEU A 265 -21.65 4.85 -5.96
N MET A 266 -21.52 5.19 -7.25
CA MET A 266 -20.55 4.60 -8.16
C MET A 266 -19.54 5.67 -8.58
N GLY A 267 -18.26 5.33 -8.51
CA GLY A 267 -17.16 6.20 -8.91
C GLY A 267 -15.94 5.39 -9.34
N ILE A 268 -14.93 6.09 -9.84
CA ILE A 268 -13.65 5.49 -10.20
C ILE A 268 -12.63 5.96 -9.15
N PHE A 269 -12.01 5.02 -8.44
CA PHE A 269 -10.79 5.29 -7.72
C PHE A 269 -9.62 5.25 -8.71
N PHE A 270 -8.75 6.24 -8.64
CA PHE A 270 -7.58 6.33 -9.53
C PHE A 270 -6.35 6.64 -8.71
N GLU A 271 -5.35 5.77 -8.83
CA GLU A 271 -3.97 5.99 -8.45
C GLU A 271 -3.10 5.55 -9.62
N ASP A 272 -1.90 6.12 -9.76
CA ASP A 272 -0.94 5.62 -10.76
C ASP A 272 -0.26 4.34 -10.25
N ILE A 273 -1.03 3.26 -10.19
CA ILE A 273 -0.54 1.92 -9.91
C ILE A 273 -0.61 1.09 -11.19
N SER A 274 0.40 0.24 -11.40
CA SER A 274 0.42 -0.66 -12.57
C SER A 274 0.29 0.07 -13.92
N ARG A 275 0.86 1.29 -14.04
CA ARG A 275 0.83 2.13 -15.25
C ARG A 275 -0.57 2.63 -15.62
N ALA A 276 -1.42 2.89 -14.63
CA ALA A 276 -2.76 3.41 -14.86
C ALA A 276 -2.77 4.86 -15.39
N ALA A 277 -1.78 5.68 -15.02
CA ALA A 277 -1.60 7.01 -15.59
C ALA A 277 -0.56 7.00 -16.71
N ASP A 278 0.73 6.95 -16.36
CA ASP A 278 1.83 6.94 -17.33
C ASP A 278 1.90 5.57 -18.03
N GLY A 279 1.57 5.54 -19.33
CA GLY A 279 1.39 4.33 -20.13
C GLY A 279 -0.04 3.78 -20.18
N GLY A 280 -0.98 4.45 -19.50
CA GLY A 280 -2.41 4.11 -19.45
C GLY A 280 -3.28 5.27 -19.91
N LEU A 281 -3.85 6.02 -18.95
CA LEU A 281 -4.75 7.14 -19.21
C LEU A 281 -4.04 8.33 -19.88
N SER A 282 -2.76 8.53 -19.57
CA SER A 282 -1.92 9.53 -20.24
C SER A 282 -1.66 9.11 -21.68
N ALA A 283 -1.91 10.02 -22.63
CA ALA A 283 -1.71 9.75 -24.05
C ALA A 283 -0.23 9.83 -24.51
N GLU A 284 0.71 10.07 -23.59
CA GLU A 284 2.14 10.08 -23.89
C GLU A 284 2.59 8.69 -24.35
N MET A 285 3.09 8.62 -25.59
CA MET A 285 3.48 7.36 -26.21
C MET A 285 4.93 6.98 -25.94
N LEU A 286 5.77 7.94 -25.55
CA LEU A 286 7.18 7.70 -25.24
C LEU A 286 7.35 7.43 -23.75
N GLN A 287 7.87 6.25 -23.42
CA GLN A 287 8.30 5.98 -22.05
C GLN A 287 9.67 6.63 -21.83
N ASN A 288 9.86 7.33 -20.71
CA ASN A 288 11.13 8.00 -20.37
C ASN A 288 11.61 8.96 -21.49
N GLY A 289 10.69 9.69 -22.12
CA GLY A 289 11.00 10.58 -23.25
C GLY A 289 11.99 11.72 -22.93
N ASP A 290 12.18 12.01 -21.65
CA ASP A 290 13.05 13.05 -21.11
C ASP A 290 14.37 12.53 -20.50
N PHE A 291 14.60 11.22 -20.46
CA PHE A 291 15.81 10.57 -19.94
C PHE A 291 16.03 10.77 -18.42
N GLU A 292 15.00 11.10 -17.65
CA GLU A 292 15.11 11.39 -16.22
C GLU A 292 14.92 10.18 -15.32
N TYR A 293 14.55 9.01 -15.87
CA TYR A 293 14.43 7.79 -15.08
C TYR A 293 15.74 7.46 -14.37
N ASN A 294 15.62 7.09 -13.10
CA ASN A 294 16.71 6.73 -12.23
C ASN A 294 16.38 5.47 -11.43
N LYS A 295 17.33 5.02 -10.60
CA LYS A 295 17.23 3.76 -9.87
C LYS A 295 16.14 3.77 -8.80
N GLU A 296 15.74 4.92 -8.30
CA GLU A 296 14.70 5.02 -7.28
C GLU A 296 13.29 4.83 -7.85
N ASP A 297 13.12 5.04 -9.16
CA ASP A 297 11.79 5.03 -9.80
C ASP A 297 11.19 3.62 -9.94
N HIS A 298 12.02 2.57 -10.00
CA HIS A 298 11.50 1.20 -10.12
C HIS A 298 12.47 0.12 -9.62
N ARG A 299 12.58 -0.01 -8.28
CA ARG A 299 13.37 -1.08 -7.62
C ARG A 299 14.78 -1.25 -8.23
N HIS A 300 15.44 -0.14 -8.55
CA HIS A 300 16.79 -0.08 -9.14
C HIS A 300 16.95 -0.64 -10.56
N GLN A 301 15.85 -0.92 -11.27
CA GLN A 301 15.89 -1.46 -12.64
C GLN A 301 15.90 -0.35 -13.70
N TRP A 302 15.40 0.84 -13.37
CA TRP A 302 15.31 1.94 -14.32
C TRP A 302 16.53 2.86 -14.28
N ASN A 303 16.81 3.49 -15.42
CA ASN A 303 17.88 4.45 -15.61
C ASN A 303 17.58 5.33 -16.84
N ALA A 304 18.45 6.31 -17.12
CA ALA A 304 18.24 7.31 -18.15
C ALA A 304 18.00 6.73 -19.56
N THR A 305 18.51 5.52 -19.88
CA THR A 305 18.30 4.87 -21.18
C THR A 305 17.15 3.86 -21.18
N THR A 306 16.41 3.70 -20.08
CA THR A 306 15.22 2.84 -20.04
C THR A 306 14.23 3.24 -21.13
N ALA A 307 13.68 2.24 -21.82
CA ALA A 307 12.83 2.37 -23.00
C ALA A 307 13.49 2.97 -24.27
N TRP A 308 14.78 3.29 -24.22
CA TRP A 308 15.56 3.70 -25.40
C TRP A 308 16.49 2.58 -25.87
N VAL A 309 16.57 2.39 -27.19
CA VAL A 309 17.45 1.44 -27.87
C VAL A 309 18.40 2.23 -28.78
N GLY A 310 19.68 1.84 -28.80
CA GLY A 310 20.72 2.55 -29.56
C GLY A 310 21.29 3.78 -28.85
N VAL A 311 20.94 4.00 -27.59
CA VAL A 311 21.53 5.02 -26.70
C VAL A 311 22.29 4.31 -25.59
N GLU A 312 23.60 4.49 -25.56
CA GLU A 312 24.43 4.08 -24.43
C GLU A 312 24.40 5.14 -23.32
N LYS A 313 24.74 4.77 -22.09
CA LYS A 313 24.70 5.69 -20.94
C LYS A 313 25.63 6.90 -21.12
N GLU A 314 26.77 6.70 -21.76
CA GLU A 314 27.74 7.74 -22.10
C GLU A 314 27.18 8.72 -23.15
N GLY A 315 26.11 8.33 -23.84
CA GLY A 315 25.34 9.18 -24.75
C GLY A 315 24.34 10.09 -24.03
N ILE A 316 24.17 9.98 -22.71
CA ILE A 316 23.34 10.87 -21.91
C ILE A 316 24.23 11.93 -21.24
N ALA A 317 23.90 13.20 -21.46
CA ALA A 317 24.61 14.33 -20.87
C ALA A 317 23.65 15.24 -20.10
N THR A 318 24.20 16.04 -19.19
CA THR A 318 23.44 16.97 -18.32
C THR A 318 23.91 18.42 -18.44
N GLU A 319 25.09 18.64 -19.03
CA GLU A 319 25.71 19.96 -19.14
C GLU A 319 24.88 20.90 -20.03
N ASN A 320 24.49 22.04 -19.46
CA ASN A 320 23.56 22.97 -20.12
C ASN A 320 22.29 22.23 -20.60
N GLY A 321 21.72 21.37 -19.76
CA GLY A 321 20.44 20.70 -20.02
C GLY A 321 19.30 21.69 -20.28
N VAL A 322 18.18 21.17 -20.79
CA VAL A 322 17.01 22.01 -21.17
C VAL A 322 16.48 22.83 -19.99
N SER A 323 16.56 22.29 -18.77
CA SER A 323 16.13 22.96 -17.53
C SER A 323 16.83 22.37 -16.32
N GLN A 324 16.86 23.08 -15.19
CA GLN A 324 17.39 22.56 -13.92
C GLN A 324 16.63 21.32 -13.42
N ASN A 325 15.32 21.27 -13.62
CA ASN A 325 14.48 20.14 -13.16
C ASN A 325 14.57 18.91 -14.06
N ASN A 326 15.07 19.07 -15.30
CA ASN A 326 15.23 17.98 -16.25
C ASN A 326 16.50 18.23 -17.06
N PRO A 327 17.68 17.95 -16.45
CA PRO A 327 18.95 18.26 -17.06
C PRO A 327 19.37 17.23 -18.13
N HIS A 328 18.83 16.01 -18.12
CA HIS A 328 19.30 14.92 -18.98
C HIS A 328 18.85 15.08 -20.43
N TYR A 329 19.73 14.72 -21.37
CA TYR A 329 19.42 14.65 -22.80
C TYR A 329 20.34 13.67 -23.53
N ALA A 330 19.86 13.12 -24.64
CA ALA A 330 20.68 12.27 -25.51
C ALA A 330 21.53 13.10 -26.48
N VAL A 331 22.81 12.76 -26.58
CA VAL A 331 23.74 13.23 -27.62
C VAL A 331 23.69 12.24 -28.79
N LEU A 332 23.32 12.73 -29.97
CA LEU A 332 23.04 11.85 -31.11
C LEU A 332 24.19 11.78 -32.08
N GLY A 333 24.54 10.55 -32.48
CA GLY A 333 25.51 10.25 -33.53
C GLY A 333 24.86 9.98 -34.89
N ALA A 334 25.56 9.21 -35.73
CA ALA A 334 25.04 8.78 -37.04
C ALA A 334 24.00 7.66 -36.92
N THR A 335 24.04 6.88 -35.83
CA THR A 335 23.17 5.73 -35.58
C THR A 335 21.79 6.19 -35.10
N PRO A 336 20.69 5.58 -35.59
CA PRO A 336 19.35 5.82 -35.07
C PRO A 336 19.19 5.36 -33.63
N ILE A 337 18.39 6.12 -32.90
CA ILE A 337 17.91 5.75 -31.58
C ILE A 337 16.42 5.49 -31.65
N TYR A 338 15.94 4.62 -30.76
CA TYR A 338 14.54 4.23 -30.74
C TYR A 338 13.92 4.23 -29.36
N ASN A 339 12.73 4.82 -29.23
CA ASN A 339 11.90 4.63 -28.06
C ASN A 339 10.92 3.48 -28.31
N ILE A 340 10.84 2.53 -27.37
CA ILE A 340 9.97 1.36 -27.48
C ILE A 340 8.55 1.61 -26.92
N GLY A 341 8.30 2.80 -26.38
CA GLY A 341 7.04 3.16 -25.72
C GLY A 341 6.75 2.32 -24.47
N TRP A 342 5.48 2.20 -24.13
CA TRP A 342 4.99 1.44 -22.98
C TRP A 342 4.68 -0.01 -23.38
N ASP A 343 5.73 -0.83 -23.53
CA ASP A 343 5.69 -2.18 -24.13
C ASP A 343 5.26 -2.20 -25.62
N GLY A 344 5.41 -1.06 -26.30
CA GLY A 344 5.11 -0.85 -27.70
C GLY A 344 4.38 0.48 -27.94
N ILE A 345 4.39 0.92 -29.20
CA ILE A 345 3.63 2.09 -29.67
C ILE A 345 2.53 1.61 -30.62
N ALA A 346 1.28 1.95 -30.31
CA ALA A 346 0.14 1.53 -31.12
C ALA A 346 0.01 2.32 -32.44
N ILE A 347 0.48 1.66 -33.51
CA ILE A 347 0.14 1.77 -34.93
C ILE A 347 -1.36 1.86 -35.32
N ARG A 348 -2.01 3.02 -35.44
CA ARG A 348 -3.44 3.09 -35.84
C ARG A 348 -3.66 3.89 -37.12
N ARG A 349 -4.67 3.47 -37.90
CA ARG A 349 -5.34 4.33 -38.88
C ARG A 349 -6.38 5.19 -38.16
N GLY A 350 -6.80 6.29 -38.79
CA GLY A 350 -7.90 7.10 -38.27
C GLY A 350 -9.26 6.39 -38.37
N ALA A 351 -10.33 7.11 -38.00
CA ALA A 351 -11.69 6.58 -38.05
C ALA A 351 -12.04 6.04 -39.45
N ALA A 352 -12.83 4.97 -39.50
CA ALA A 352 -13.36 4.47 -40.77
C ALA A 352 -14.19 5.56 -41.46
N VAL A 353 -14.12 5.62 -42.78
CA VAL A 353 -14.91 6.57 -43.58
C VAL A 353 -16.28 5.94 -43.86
N GLU A 354 -17.34 6.62 -43.41
CA GLU A 354 -18.71 6.16 -43.60
C GLU A 354 -19.02 5.94 -45.09
N GLY A 355 -19.64 4.79 -45.40
CA GLY A 355 -20.00 4.41 -46.77
C GLY A 355 -18.84 3.98 -47.67
N LYS A 356 -17.61 3.84 -47.16
CA LYS A 356 -16.44 3.40 -47.93
C LYS A 356 -15.67 2.29 -47.22
N GLU A 357 -15.99 1.04 -47.55
CA GLU A 357 -15.32 -0.14 -46.98
C GLU A 357 -13.80 -0.06 -47.18
N GLY A 358 -13.05 -0.37 -46.11
CA GLY A 358 -11.58 -0.34 -46.10
C GLY A 358 -10.95 1.06 -46.12
N LYS A 359 -11.72 2.14 -46.22
CA LYS A 359 -11.19 3.51 -46.17
C LYS A 359 -11.19 4.07 -44.75
N HIS A 360 -10.09 4.72 -44.41
CA HIS A 360 -9.88 5.35 -43.10
C HIS A 360 -9.39 6.79 -43.26
N GLN A 361 -9.76 7.65 -42.33
CA GLN A 361 -9.15 8.96 -42.18
C GLN A 361 -7.67 8.81 -41.79
N PRO A 362 -6.81 9.81 -42.07
CA PRO A 362 -5.45 9.81 -41.55
C PRO A 362 -5.44 9.82 -40.02
N ALA A 363 -4.55 9.05 -39.40
CA ALA A 363 -4.21 9.23 -37.99
C ALA A 363 -3.03 10.19 -37.87
N ILE A 364 -3.14 11.15 -36.96
CA ILE A 364 -2.15 12.19 -36.73
C ILE A 364 -1.50 11.95 -35.37
N TYR A 365 -0.17 11.90 -35.38
CA TYR A 365 0.65 11.81 -34.18
C TYR A 365 1.44 13.10 -34.03
N GLU A 366 1.25 13.80 -32.92
CA GLU A 366 1.97 15.03 -32.63
C GLU A 366 3.30 14.71 -31.95
N VAL A 367 4.40 15.12 -32.57
CA VAL A 367 5.74 14.91 -32.04
C VAL A 367 6.33 16.26 -31.66
N SER A 368 6.82 16.36 -30.43
CA SER A 368 7.53 17.55 -29.95
C SER A 368 8.83 17.18 -29.25
N LEU A 369 9.86 17.99 -29.45
CA LEU A 369 11.19 17.77 -28.88
C LEU A 369 11.96 19.08 -28.76
N HIS A 370 12.85 19.14 -27.78
CA HIS A 370 13.89 20.16 -27.71
C HIS A 370 15.17 19.63 -28.33
N ALA A 371 15.82 20.44 -29.15
CA ALA A 371 17.09 20.10 -29.78
C ALA A 371 18.02 21.31 -29.93
N ARG A 372 19.34 21.01 -30.03
CA ARG A 372 20.41 21.97 -30.30
C ARG A 372 21.57 21.30 -31.05
N CYS A 373 22.42 22.11 -31.71
CA CYS A 373 23.64 21.66 -32.40
C CYS A 373 24.88 22.23 -31.71
N PHE A 374 25.72 21.37 -31.14
CA PHE A 374 26.98 21.78 -30.49
C PHE A 374 27.95 22.48 -31.44
N ASP A 375 27.99 22.02 -32.70
CA ASP A 375 28.91 22.54 -33.72
C ASP A 375 28.36 23.79 -34.44
N ALA A 376 27.21 24.33 -33.98
CA ALA A 376 26.46 25.41 -34.60
C ALA A 376 26.03 25.17 -36.07
N LYS A 377 26.25 23.97 -36.62
CA LYS A 377 25.89 23.64 -38.00
C LYS A 377 24.45 23.16 -38.06
N LYS A 378 23.75 23.53 -39.14
CA LYS A 378 22.39 23.05 -39.40
C LYS A 378 22.44 21.55 -39.66
N LYS A 379 21.53 20.80 -39.04
CA LYS A 379 21.39 19.35 -39.24
C LYS A 379 19.94 19.03 -39.59
N ASP A 380 19.78 18.10 -40.53
CA ASP A 380 18.48 17.52 -40.81
C ASP A 380 18.23 16.37 -39.86
N LEU A 381 17.04 16.34 -39.28
CA LEU A 381 16.61 15.38 -38.29
C LEU A 381 15.33 14.72 -38.78
N THR A 382 15.40 13.41 -39.05
CA THR A 382 14.22 12.61 -39.43
C THR A 382 13.59 12.02 -38.18
N LEU A 383 12.28 12.23 -38.00
CA LEU A 383 11.46 11.56 -36.99
C LEU A 383 10.55 10.57 -37.71
N ALA A 384 10.43 9.34 -37.22
CA ALA A 384 9.61 8.32 -37.86
C ALA A 384 8.95 7.39 -36.85
N LEU A 385 7.74 6.94 -37.18
CA LEU A 385 7.17 5.71 -36.63
C LEU A 385 7.63 4.56 -37.52
N VAL A 386 8.27 3.53 -36.95
CA VAL A 386 8.74 2.36 -37.69
C VAL A 386 8.04 1.08 -37.24
N ASN A 387 7.93 0.10 -38.13
CA ASN A 387 7.44 -1.24 -37.79
C ASN A 387 8.50 -2.09 -37.05
N GLN A 388 8.19 -3.37 -36.79
CA GLN A 388 9.09 -4.29 -36.07
C GLN A 388 10.41 -4.55 -36.80
N GLU A 389 10.39 -4.47 -38.13
CA GLU A 389 11.56 -4.62 -39.00
C GLU A 389 12.40 -3.33 -39.10
N GLY A 390 11.98 -2.25 -38.43
CA GLY A 390 12.68 -0.97 -38.46
C GLY A 390 12.37 -0.11 -39.70
N LEU A 391 11.38 -0.49 -40.51
CA LEU A 391 10.97 0.24 -41.71
C LEU A 391 9.97 1.36 -41.37
N PRO A 392 10.11 2.56 -41.93
CA PRO A 392 9.22 3.69 -41.64
C PRO A 392 7.80 3.46 -42.17
N VAL A 393 6.83 3.56 -41.26
CA VAL A 393 5.39 3.64 -41.57
C VAL A 393 5.03 5.05 -42.01
N CYS A 394 5.56 6.06 -41.29
CA CYS A 394 5.48 7.47 -41.67
C CYS A 394 6.69 8.21 -41.07
N GLN A 395 7.08 9.33 -41.68
CA GLN A 395 8.23 10.11 -41.25
C GLN A 395 8.07 11.59 -41.59
N ALA A 396 8.77 12.44 -40.86
CA ALA A 396 8.92 13.85 -41.15
C ALA A 396 10.36 14.30 -40.88
N LYS A 397 10.79 15.39 -41.55
CA LYS A 397 12.12 15.98 -41.36
C LYS A 397 12.00 17.36 -40.74
N ILE A 398 12.84 17.65 -39.76
CA ILE A 398 13.00 18.98 -39.17
C ILE A 398 14.46 19.44 -39.32
N LYS A 399 14.65 20.76 -39.44
CA LYS A 399 15.99 21.37 -39.53
C LYS A 399 16.38 21.93 -38.16
N VAL A 400 17.31 21.29 -37.48
CA VAL A 400 17.85 21.75 -36.19
C VAL A 400 18.98 22.72 -36.43
N GLN A 401 19.01 23.84 -35.69
CA GLN A 401 20.01 24.88 -35.86
C GLN A 401 20.26 25.67 -34.58
N GLY A 402 21.50 26.15 -34.43
CA GLY A 402 21.92 26.95 -33.29
C GLY A 402 22.39 26.11 -32.10
N THR A 403 23.12 26.76 -31.20
CA THR A 403 23.70 26.17 -29.99
C THR A 403 22.74 26.17 -28.80
N ASP A 404 21.69 26.98 -28.86
CA ASP A 404 20.68 27.08 -27.81
C ASP A 404 19.56 26.06 -28.02
N TRP A 405 18.96 25.61 -26.92
CA TRP A 405 17.79 24.73 -26.96
C TRP A 405 16.59 25.43 -27.60
N LYS A 406 15.96 24.74 -28.55
CA LYS A 406 14.70 25.18 -29.17
C LYS A 406 13.72 24.03 -29.24
N GLU A 407 12.44 24.33 -29.03
CA GLU A 407 11.35 23.39 -29.25
C GLU A 407 11.08 23.25 -30.75
N TYR A 408 10.94 22.02 -31.20
CA TYR A 408 10.52 21.65 -32.55
C TYR A 408 9.27 20.79 -32.45
N LYS A 409 8.32 21.03 -33.35
CA LYS A 409 7.07 20.30 -33.45
C LYS A 409 6.83 19.84 -34.88
N VAL A 410 6.32 18.64 -35.03
CA VAL A 410 5.93 18.09 -36.33
C VAL A 410 4.84 17.05 -36.18
N GLN A 411 4.07 16.83 -37.24
CA GLN A 411 3.07 15.78 -37.28
C GLN A 411 3.58 14.59 -38.10
N LEU A 412 3.38 13.39 -37.57
CA LEU A 412 3.52 12.14 -38.31
C LEU A 412 2.13 11.67 -38.71
N ILE A 413 1.93 11.43 -40.01
CA ILE A 413 0.61 11.13 -40.58
C ILE A 413 0.61 9.70 -41.10
N VAL A 414 -0.21 8.84 -40.50
CA VAL A 414 -0.46 7.48 -40.95
C VAL A 414 -1.70 7.49 -41.84
N THR A 415 -1.54 7.03 -43.08
CA THR A 415 -2.62 7.07 -44.09
C THR A 415 -3.38 5.75 -44.17
N ASP A 416 -4.45 5.72 -44.97
CA ASP A 416 -5.25 4.53 -45.24
C ASP A 416 -4.46 3.39 -45.90
N LYS A 417 -3.31 3.71 -46.54
CA LYS A 417 -2.36 2.74 -47.11
C LYS A 417 -1.67 1.84 -46.08
N TYR A 418 -1.70 2.21 -44.80
CA TYR A 418 -1.16 1.36 -43.75
C TYR A 418 -2.11 0.18 -43.51
N GLU A 419 -1.74 -1.01 -43.99
CA GLU A 419 -2.48 -2.23 -43.68
C GLU A 419 -2.07 -2.75 -42.31
N ALA A 420 -2.91 -2.52 -41.31
CA ALA A 420 -2.76 -3.21 -40.03
C ALA A 420 -3.04 -4.70 -40.26
N ASN A 421 -2.03 -5.58 -40.09
CA ASN A 421 -2.22 -7.02 -40.23
C ASN A 421 -3.43 -7.53 -39.40
N SER A 422 -4.20 -8.41 -40.05
CA SER A 422 -5.50 -8.99 -39.66
C SER A 422 -5.66 -9.41 -38.18
N PRO A 423 -6.92 -9.56 -37.68
CA PRO A 423 -7.24 -9.74 -36.25
C PRO A 423 -6.79 -11.05 -35.58
N ALA A 424 -6.08 -11.94 -36.28
CA ALA A 424 -6.02 -13.36 -35.88
C ALA A 424 -4.97 -13.73 -34.81
N LYS A 425 -4.10 -12.82 -34.32
CA LYS A 425 -3.20 -13.12 -33.19
C LYS A 425 -2.92 -11.87 -32.34
N PRO A 426 -3.13 -11.92 -31.01
CA PRO A 426 -2.61 -10.92 -30.09
C PRO A 426 -1.14 -11.26 -29.80
N SER A 427 -0.23 -10.68 -30.57
CA SER A 427 1.17 -10.49 -30.13
C SER A 427 1.41 -8.99 -29.95
N PRO A 428 2.23 -8.57 -28.97
CA PRO A 428 2.45 -7.14 -28.71
C PRO A 428 3.06 -6.51 -29.95
N ARG A 429 2.28 -5.64 -30.59
CA ARG A 429 2.59 -5.02 -31.89
C ARG A 429 3.56 -3.87 -31.62
N LYS A 430 4.85 -4.14 -31.78
CA LYS A 430 5.94 -3.21 -31.45
C LYS A 430 6.22 -2.30 -32.65
N ALA A 431 6.02 -1.00 -32.47
CA ALA A 431 6.64 0.01 -33.32
C ALA A 431 7.70 0.72 -32.50
N ASN A 432 8.81 1.03 -33.14
CA ASN A 432 9.90 1.79 -32.56
C ASN A 432 9.89 3.20 -33.18
N TRP A 433 10.45 4.20 -32.50
CA TRP A 433 10.69 5.52 -33.10
C TRP A 433 12.07 5.53 -33.76
N ALA A 434 12.30 6.01 -34.99
CA ALA A 434 13.66 5.95 -35.60
C ALA A 434 14.13 7.30 -36.14
N ARG A 435 15.44 7.58 -36.02
CA ARG A 435 16.11 8.79 -36.54
C ARG A 435 17.39 8.51 -37.36
N THR A 436 17.52 8.97 -38.59
CA THR A 436 18.84 9.13 -39.28
C THR A 436 18.88 10.49 -40.03
N SER A 437 19.99 11.20 -40.28
CA SER A 437 21.44 11.01 -40.10
C SER A 437 22.14 12.39 -39.88
N GLY A 438 23.23 12.46 -39.10
CA GLY A 438 24.14 13.61 -39.01
C GLY A 438 24.71 13.90 -37.59
N SER A 439 26.02 13.73 -37.39
CA SER A 439 26.76 14.01 -36.14
C SER A 439 26.77 15.49 -35.72
N PRO A 440 27.03 15.85 -34.45
CA PRO A 440 26.22 15.59 -33.26
C PRO A 440 25.08 16.63 -33.08
N SER A 441 23.91 16.18 -32.65
CA SER A 441 22.81 17.05 -32.20
C SER A 441 22.14 16.47 -30.96
N CYS A 442 21.64 17.29 -30.05
CA CYS A 442 20.96 16.83 -28.84
C CYS A 442 19.45 16.71 -29.06
N LEU A 443 18.80 15.80 -28.35
CA LEU A 443 17.36 15.61 -28.41
C LEU A 443 16.79 15.31 -27.03
N ARG A 444 15.65 15.93 -26.72
CA ARG A 444 14.77 15.58 -25.61
C ARG A 444 13.33 15.63 -26.11
N ALA A 445 12.54 14.56 -25.98
CA ALA A 445 11.13 14.64 -26.32
C ALA A 445 10.41 15.47 -25.24
N SER A 446 9.55 16.42 -25.63
CA SER A 446 8.79 17.22 -24.66
C SER A 446 7.44 16.59 -24.38
N ARG A 447 7.13 16.38 -23.09
CA ARG A 447 5.77 16.18 -22.61
C ARG A 447 4.96 17.44 -22.91
N LYS A 448 3.94 17.38 -23.77
CA LYS A 448 2.88 18.41 -23.79
C LYS A 448 1.51 17.75 -23.79
N TRP A 449 0.82 17.92 -22.66
CA TRP A 449 -0.60 17.71 -22.48
C TRP A 449 -1.39 18.68 -23.36
N ARG A 450 -2.22 18.14 -24.27
CA ARG A 450 -3.52 18.72 -24.65
C ARG A 450 -4.50 17.60 -24.98
#